data_AF-A0A526PWB0-F1
#
_entry.id   AF-A0A526PWB0-F1
#
_cell.length_a   1.000
_cell.length_b   1.000
_cell.length_c   1.000
_cell.angle_alpha   90.00
_cell.angle_beta   90.00
_cell.angle_gamma   90.00
#
_symmetry.space_group_name_H-M   'P 1'
#
loop_
_entity.id
_entity.type
_entity.pdbx_description
1 polymer ?
#
loop_
_entity_poly.entity_id
_entity_poly.type
_entity_poly.pdbx_seq_one_letter_code
_entity_poly.pdbx_strand_id
1 'polypeptide(L)' 'DAIGIGPKTLSRIVRFNRALSLSKQQEDDWAGIAADCGYADQAHLVREFRQLAGETPTALFAPA' A
#
# COMPACT_ATOMS: atom_id res chain seq x y z
N ASP A 1 20.68 -10.34 -16.89
CA ASP A 1 20.20 -8.99 -16.56
C ASP A 1 19.25 -9.02 -15.38
N ALA A 2 19.73 -8.60 -14.20
CA ALA A 2 18.86 -8.29 -13.07
C ALA A 2 18.51 -6.81 -13.15
N ILE A 3 17.22 -6.50 -13.32
CA ILE A 3 16.70 -5.14 -13.22
C ILE A 3 17.14 -4.60 -11.85
N GLY A 4 17.84 -3.46 -11.79
CA GLY A 4 18.58 -2.92 -10.63
C GLY A 4 17.76 -2.52 -9.40
N ILE A 5 16.64 -3.18 -9.14
CA ILE A 5 15.76 -2.97 -8.00
C ILE A 5 16.25 -3.88 -6.87
N GLY A 6 16.74 -3.27 -5.78
CA GLY A 6 17.18 -4.00 -4.60
C GLY A 6 16.02 -4.78 -3.94
N PRO A 7 16.31 -5.90 -3.23
CA PRO A 7 15.28 -6.76 -2.62
C PRO A 7 14.28 -6.01 -1.72
N LYS A 8 14.74 -4.97 -1.01
CA LYS A 8 13.90 -4.12 -0.16
C LYS A 8 12.86 -3.35 -0.97
N THR A 9 13.26 -2.79 -2.10
CA THR A 9 12.35 -2.04 -2.98
C THR A 9 11.33 -2.97 -3.61
N LEU A 10 11.75 -4.17 -4.03
CA LEU A 10 10.84 -5.18 -4.55
C LEU A 10 9.79 -5.58 -3.49
N SER A 11 10.22 -5.85 -2.26
CA SER A 11 9.31 -6.18 -1.15
C SER A 11 8.27 -5.08 -0.90
N ARG A 12 8.68 -3.81 -0.95
CA ARG A 12 7.77 -2.66 -0.82
C ARG A 12 6.73 -2.62 -1.94
N ILE A 13 7.14 -2.81 -3.18
CA ILE A 13 6.23 -2.82 -4.35
C ILE A 13 5.22 -3.97 -4.25
N VAL A 14 5.68 -5.17 -3.88
CA VAL A 14 4.79 -6.33 -3.70
C VAL A 14 3.77 -6.08 -2.60
N ARG A 15 4.20 -5.54 -1.47
CA ARG A 15 3.30 -5.15 -0.36
C ARG A 15 2.27 -4.12 -0.79
N PHE A 16 2.73 -3.09 -1.49
CA PHE A 16 1.88 -2.01 -1.98
C PHE A 16 0.79 -2.51 -2.94
N ASN A 17 1.17 -3.35 -3.91
CA ASN A 17 0.22 -3.96 -4.83
C ASN A 17 -0.84 -4.84 -4.12
N ARG A 18 -0.45 -5.56 -3.06
CA ARG A 18 -1.40 -6.31 -2.24
C ARG A 18 -2.40 -5.38 -1.54
N ALA A 19 -1.93 -4.28 -0.97
CA ALA A 19 -2.80 -3.30 -0.31
C ALA A 19 -3.82 -2.68 -1.28
N LEU A 20 -3.39 -2.33 -2.50
CA LEU A 20 -4.29 -1.86 -3.57
C LEU A 20 -5.33 -2.90 -4.00
N SER A 21 -5.01 -4.19 -3.94
CA SER A 21 -5.95 -5.25 -4.29
C SER A 21 -6.99 -5.47 -3.19
N LEU A 22 -6.58 -5.39 -1.91
CA LEU A 22 -7.48 -5.56 -0.78
C LEU A 22 -8.40 -4.36 -0.60
N SER A 23 -7.91 -3.14 -0.85
CA SER A 23 -8.72 -1.93 -0.74
C SER A 23 -9.88 -1.85 -1.74
N LYS A 24 -9.84 -2.66 -2.81
CA LYS A 24 -10.95 -2.80 -3.76
C LYS A 24 -12.05 -3.75 -3.28
N GLN A 25 -11.78 -4.55 -2.24
CA GLN A 25 -12.69 -5.57 -1.71
C GLN A 25 -13.23 -5.19 -0.33
N GLN A 26 -12.42 -4.50 0.47
CA GLN A 26 -12.77 -4.05 1.81
C GLN A 26 -12.90 -2.53 1.78
N GLU A 27 -14.12 -2.03 1.98
CA GLU A 27 -14.34 -0.60 2.15
C GLU A 27 -13.86 -0.20 3.57
N ASP A 28 -12.94 0.76 3.63
CA ASP A 28 -12.51 1.52 4.80
C ASP A 28 -11.78 0.82 5.98
N ASP A 29 -11.51 -0.49 5.95
CA ASP A 29 -10.66 -1.14 6.96
C ASP A 29 -9.14 -1.02 6.69
N TRP A 30 -8.64 0.22 6.71
CA TRP A 30 -7.22 0.48 6.45
C TRP A 30 -6.27 -0.08 7.51
N ALA A 31 -6.75 -0.30 8.73
CA ALA A 31 -5.96 -0.91 9.80
C ALA A 31 -5.81 -2.42 9.59
N GLY A 32 -6.90 -3.12 9.23
CA GLY A 32 -6.86 -4.52 8.83
C GLY A 32 -6.01 -4.75 7.59
N ILE A 33 -6.19 -3.94 6.54
CA ILE A 33 -5.35 -4.00 5.33
C ILE A 33 -3.87 -3.79 5.66
N ALA A 34 -3.55 -2.90 6.61
CA ALA A 34 -2.18 -2.68 7.05
C ALA A 34 -1.58 -3.95 7.67
N ALA A 35 -2.31 -4.60 8.58
CA ALA A 35 -1.88 -5.85 9.21
C ALA A 35 -1.73 -6.99 8.18
N ASP A 36 -2.71 -7.16 7.28
CA ASP A 36 -2.72 -8.22 6.28
C ASP A 36 -1.59 -8.10 5.26
N CYS A 37 -1.16 -6.88 4.96
CA CYS A 37 -0.06 -6.61 4.05
C CYS A 37 1.32 -6.59 4.75
N GLY A 38 1.38 -6.67 6.07
CA GLY A 38 2.64 -6.62 6.81
C GLY A 38 3.24 -5.21 6.91
N TYR A 39 2.38 -4.19 6.98
CA TYR A 39 2.74 -2.90 7.54
C TYR A 39 2.70 -2.98 9.06
N ALA A 40 3.47 -2.10 9.71
CA ALA A 40 3.52 -2.06 11.17
C ALA A 40 2.21 -1.52 11.77
N ASP A 41 1.60 -0.56 11.07
CA ASP A 41 0.35 0.10 11.42
C ASP A 41 -0.24 0.81 10.19
N GLN A 42 -1.43 1.39 10.34
CA GLN A 42 -2.09 2.18 9.30
C GLN A 42 -1.26 3.40 8.87
N ALA A 43 -0.52 4.05 9.77
CA ALA A 43 0.28 5.23 9.44
C ALA A 43 1.46 4.87 8.51
N HIS A 44 2.08 3.71 8.70
CA HIS A 44 3.08 3.15 7.81
C HIS A 44 2.49 2.87 6.42
N LEU A 45 1.31 2.23 6.34
CA LEU A 45 0.60 2.04 5.06
C LEU A 45 0.36 3.38 4.36
N VAL A 46 -0.17 4.39 5.06
CA VAL A 46 -0.46 5.71 4.48
C VAL A 46 0.81 6.40 3.97
N ARG A 47 1.94 6.28 4.68
CA ARG A 47 3.24 6.81 4.23
C ARG A 47 3.69 6.16 2.93
N GLU A 48 3.50 4.85 2.78
CA GLU A 48 3.88 4.12 1.57
C GLU A 48 3.00 4.50 0.38
N PHE A 49 1.69 4.70 0.60
CA PHE A 49 0.78 5.24 -0.42
C PHE A 49 1.22 6.61 -0.92
N ARG A 50 1.57 7.54 -0.02
CA ARG A 50 2.11 8.85 -0.42
C ARG A 50 3.41 8.72 -1.22
N GLN A 51 4.29 7.79 -0.84
CA GLN A 51 5.58 7.62 -1.52
C GLN A 51 5.46 6.95 -2.89
N LEU A 52 4.50 6.04 -3.08
CA LEU A 52 4.40 5.22 -4.30
C LEU A 52 3.28 5.67 -5.24
N ALA A 53 2.21 6.26 -4.73
CA ALA A 53 1.06 6.73 -5.51
C ALA A 53 0.81 8.25 -5.40
N GLY A 54 1.62 8.97 -4.61
CA GLY A 54 1.54 10.43 -4.46
C GLY A 54 0.46 10.92 -3.49
N GLU A 55 -0.52 10.07 -3.14
CA GLU A 55 -1.69 10.46 -2.34
C GLU A 55 -1.99 9.47 -1.21
N THR A 56 -2.89 9.83 -0.30
CA THR A 56 -3.39 8.90 0.73
C THR A 56 -4.34 7.87 0.11
N PRO A 57 -4.44 6.66 0.70
CA PRO A 57 -5.40 5.66 0.23
C PRO A 57 -6.83 6.22 0.16
N THR A 58 -7.27 6.94 1.20
CA THR A 58 -8.60 7.55 1.24
C THR A 58 -8.83 8.59 0.14
N ALA A 59 -7.81 9.38 -0.24
CA ALA A 59 -7.94 10.36 -1.31
C ALA A 59 -8.04 9.70 -2.70
N LEU A 60 -7.31 8.59 -2.91
CA LEU A 60 -7.34 7.84 -4.17
C LEU A 60 -8.67 7.11 -4.43
N PHE A 61 -9.38 6.75 -3.36
CA PHE A 61 -10.64 6.01 -3.44
C PHE A 61 -11.87 6.84 -3.03
N ALA A 62 -11.71 8.14 -2.80
CA ALA A 62 -12.84 9.02 -2.57
C ALA A 62 -13.76 9.03 -3.80
N PRO A 63 -15.10 9.04 -3.63
CA PRO A 63 -16.01 9.24 -4.74
C PRO A 63 -15.76 10.60 -5.41
N ALA A 64 -15.90 10.63 -6.73
CA ALA A 64 -15.73 11.82 -7.57
C ALA A 64 -16.82 12.88 -7.31
#